data_AF-A0A536CGE3-F1
#
_entry.id   AF-A0A536CGE3-F1
#
_cell.length_a   1.000
_cell.length_b   1.000
_cell.length_c   1.000
_cell.angle_alpha   90.00
_cell.angle_beta   90.00
_cell.angle_gamma   90.00
#
_symmetry.space_group_name_H-M   'P 1'
#
loop_
_entity.id
_entity.type
_entity.pdbx_description
1 polymer ?
#
loop_
_entity_poly.entity_id
_entity_poly.type
_entity_poly.pdbx_seq_one_letter_code
_entity_poly.pdbx_strand_id
1 'polypeptide(L)'
;MSEQEPRENKKTSRGEPHLLRLTSRDKELIAHVAVARYLTGEQVRRLVFSGSTLATQPMERDAGKQSSAVVCRRRLKGLCSKGSGPGYLRRLSFRNAENRPVAVFAPTMLGYSVARQLLGRALPQPAEDVTASFLARTVRLNELYLVLEERHRAAQAPFIWIAANATELPWQELNFQTGRMEERRLAPDAIVELPAERTRVFLEDEMGIAALPRRDQSAQAWALSRLNRYASFMLQGSHLTFYAQKYPDGWKAELVLLVHSDERASNLGELIREWRTLNRAAPLVVRALSSWQTAALLRGRLHLADSDPEIPIKRSELKLTCSFVAEVTATFKMVRHFLRSNPAVRGQGCPYPEYTPEFERMITLVQRMRDRLGNSR
;
A
#
# COMPACT_ATOMS: atom_id res chain seq x y z
N MET A 1 49.50 50.53 32.45
CA MET A 1 48.06 50.30 32.61
C MET A 1 47.51 49.75 31.30
N SER A 2 47.42 48.43 31.19
CA SER A 2 46.70 47.74 30.11
C SER A 2 46.07 46.50 30.74
N GLU A 3 44.80 46.61 31.11
CA GLU A 3 43.94 45.48 31.42
C GLU A 3 43.19 45.11 30.15
N GLN A 4 43.41 43.89 29.66
CA GLN A 4 42.55 43.24 28.69
C GLN A 4 41.77 42.15 29.42
N GLU A 5 40.49 42.42 29.64
CA GLU A 5 39.51 41.40 30.05
C GLU A 5 39.22 40.43 28.89
N PRO A 6 38.97 39.14 29.18
CA PRO A 6 38.65 38.15 28.17
C PRO A 6 37.18 38.23 27.75
N ARG A 7 36.94 38.21 26.44
CA ARG A 7 35.60 38.08 25.85
C ARG A 7 35.03 36.69 26.14
N GLU A 8 33.98 36.63 26.95
CA GLU A 8 33.14 35.45 27.08
C GLU A 8 32.45 35.11 25.74
N ASN A 9 32.86 33.99 25.16
CA ASN A 9 32.20 33.37 24.02
C ASN A 9 30.91 32.67 24.50
N LYS A 10 29.76 33.31 24.31
CA LYS A 10 28.44 32.72 24.58
C LYS A 10 28.13 31.66 23.51
N LYS A 11 28.53 30.42 23.79
CA LYS A 11 28.12 29.23 23.04
C LYS A 11 26.74 28.75 23.52
N THR A 12 25.95 28.34 22.52
CA THR A 12 24.88 27.32 22.55
C THR A 12 23.56 27.62 23.26
N SER A 13 22.54 27.96 22.46
CA SER A 13 21.21 27.35 22.61
C SER A 13 20.96 26.44 21.41
N ARG A 14 21.29 25.14 21.53
CA ARG A 14 20.78 24.11 20.62
C ARG A 14 19.26 24.06 20.81
N GLY A 15 18.52 24.65 19.88
CA GLY A 15 17.06 24.51 19.84
C GLY A 15 16.71 23.03 19.77
N GLU A 16 15.79 22.61 20.64
CA GLU A 16 15.24 21.26 20.63
C GLU A 16 14.72 20.93 19.21
N PRO A 17 14.94 19.71 18.71
CA PRO A 17 14.40 19.31 17.41
C PRO A 17 12.87 19.33 17.48
N HIS A 18 12.26 20.40 16.98
CA HIS A 18 10.81 20.46 16.82
C HIS A 18 10.36 19.37 15.85
N LEU A 19 9.80 18.29 16.39
CA LEU A 19 9.15 17.25 15.60
C LEU A 19 7.96 17.87 14.86
N LEU A 20 7.88 17.61 13.55
CA LEU A 20 6.74 18.04 12.74
C LEU A 20 5.46 17.43 13.35
N ARG A 21 4.49 18.28 13.74
CA ARG A 21 3.18 17.82 14.19
C ARG A 21 2.45 17.14 13.02
N LEU A 22 2.31 15.82 13.12
CA LEU A 22 1.66 15.00 12.10
C LEU A 22 0.15 15.18 12.11
N THR A 23 -0.43 15.48 10.94
CA THR A 23 -1.88 15.41 10.73
C THR A 23 -2.33 13.97 10.49
N SER A 24 -3.63 13.68 10.60
CA SER A 24 -4.17 12.34 10.28
C SER A 24 -3.79 11.89 8.87
N ARG A 25 -3.83 12.80 7.90
CA ARG A 25 -3.41 12.55 6.51
C ARG A 25 -1.92 12.24 6.39
N ASP A 26 -1.07 12.89 7.18
CA ASP A 26 0.37 12.57 7.20
C ASP A 26 0.60 11.14 7.75
N LYS A 27 -0.16 10.73 8.77
CA LYS A 27 -0.09 9.36 9.31
C LYS A 27 -0.57 8.32 8.28
N GLU A 28 -1.67 8.58 7.57
CA GLU A 28 -2.17 7.71 6.49
C GLU A 28 -1.14 7.58 5.36
N LEU A 29 -0.55 8.69 4.94
CA LEU A 29 0.53 8.70 3.95
C LEU A 29 1.70 7.82 4.37
N ILE A 30 2.20 8.02 5.60
CA ILE A 30 3.31 7.23 6.16
C ILE A 30 2.93 5.74 6.20
N ALA A 31 1.68 5.41 6.58
CA ALA A 31 1.20 4.04 6.62
C ALA A 31 1.18 3.37 5.24
N HIS A 32 0.65 4.04 4.20
CA HIS A 32 0.69 3.51 2.82
C HIS A 32 2.14 3.30 2.34
N VAL A 33 3.03 4.26 2.61
CA VAL A 33 4.46 4.12 2.27
C VAL A 33 5.10 2.97 3.04
N ALA A 34 4.71 2.72 4.29
CA ALA A 34 5.24 1.63 5.09
C ALA A 34 4.73 0.25 4.64
N VAL A 35 3.45 0.13 4.27
CA VAL A 35 2.85 -1.10 3.74
C VAL A 35 3.45 -1.48 2.39
N ALA A 36 3.49 -0.52 1.46
CA ALA A 36 4.07 -0.72 0.13
C ALA A 36 5.61 -0.73 0.14
N ARG A 37 6.22 -0.29 1.25
CA ARG A 37 7.64 -0.02 1.51
C ARG A 37 8.27 1.09 0.66
N TYR A 38 7.89 1.19 -0.60
CA TYR A 38 8.43 2.14 -1.57
C TYR A 38 7.31 2.71 -2.44
N LEU A 39 7.09 4.02 -2.38
CA LEU A 39 6.14 4.69 -3.27
C LEU A 39 6.77 5.93 -3.91
N THR A 40 6.43 6.18 -5.17
CA THR A 40 6.78 7.45 -5.83
C THR A 40 5.89 8.59 -5.32
N GLY A 41 6.33 9.83 -5.51
CA GLY A 41 5.49 10.99 -5.18
C GLY A 41 4.15 11.01 -5.94
N GLU A 42 4.13 10.44 -7.16
CA GLU A 42 2.93 10.30 -7.97
C GLU A 42 1.97 9.24 -7.40
N GLN A 43 2.50 8.10 -6.98
CA GLN A 43 1.71 7.06 -6.33
C GLN A 43 1.11 7.54 -5.00
N VAL A 44 1.91 8.24 -4.18
CA VAL A 44 1.43 8.88 -2.94
C VAL A 44 0.34 9.91 -3.23
N ARG A 45 0.52 10.73 -4.29
CA ARG A 45 -0.48 11.69 -4.72
C ARG A 45 -1.81 10.99 -5.03
N ARG A 46 -1.75 9.88 -5.78
CA ARG A 46 -2.94 9.10 -6.17
C ARG A 46 -3.68 8.51 -4.98
N LEU A 47 -2.96 7.99 -3.98
CA LEU A 47 -3.55 7.39 -2.78
C LEU A 47 -4.15 8.41 -1.80
N VAL A 48 -3.45 9.51 -1.54
CA VAL A 48 -3.75 10.37 -0.38
C VAL A 48 -4.30 11.74 -0.77
N PHE A 49 -3.99 12.22 -1.98
CA PHE A 49 -4.27 13.58 -2.42
C PHE A 49 -5.20 13.69 -3.62
N SER A 50 -5.54 12.57 -4.27
CA SER A 50 -6.66 12.54 -5.21
C SER A 50 -7.95 12.76 -4.42
N GLY A 51 -8.64 13.87 -4.68
CA GLY A 51 -10.05 13.94 -4.30
C GLY A 51 -10.79 12.78 -4.99
N SER A 52 -11.76 12.18 -4.31
CA SER A 52 -12.60 11.10 -4.81
C SER A 52 -13.15 11.43 -6.21
N THR A 53 -12.43 11.04 -7.26
CA THR A 53 -12.92 11.01 -8.63
C THR A 53 -12.93 9.55 -9.03
N LEU A 54 -14.09 8.92 -8.78
CA LEU A 54 -14.56 7.80 -9.57
C LEU A 54 -14.33 8.13 -11.05
N ALA A 55 -13.74 7.17 -11.74
CA ALA A 55 -13.46 7.23 -13.17
C ALA A 55 -14.75 7.49 -13.97
N THR A 56 -14.94 8.73 -14.41
CA THR A 56 -15.85 9.05 -15.51
C THR A 56 -15.21 10.14 -16.37
N GLN A 57 -14.67 9.70 -17.51
CA GLN A 57 -14.25 10.47 -18.69
C GLN A 57 -13.14 11.54 -18.58
N PRO A 58 -12.28 11.66 -19.62
CA PRO A 58 -11.28 12.71 -19.74
C PRO A 58 -11.94 13.98 -20.29
N MET A 59 -12.50 14.82 -19.42
CA MET A 59 -12.75 16.22 -19.76
C MET A 59 -12.19 17.15 -18.69
N GLU A 60 -11.16 17.90 -19.13
CA GLU A 60 -10.67 19.19 -18.63
C GLU A 60 -10.92 19.52 -17.15
N ARG A 61 -9.99 19.09 -16.28
CA ARG A 61 -9.77 19.71 -14.96
C ARG A 61 -8.29 19.78 -14.62
N ASP A 62 -7.54 20.62 -15.34
CA ASP A 62 -6.11 20.77 -15.12
C ASP A 62 -5.75 21.74 -13.98
N ALA A 63 -6.68 22.58 -13.53
CA ALA A 63 -6.46 23.49 -12.40
C ALA A 63 -6.37 22.78 -11.02
N GLY A 64 -7.13 21.70 -10.80
CA GLY A 64 -7.12 20.94 -9.53
C GLY A 64 -5.91 20.01 -9.36
N LYS A 65 -5.38 19.50 -10.47
CA LYS A 65 -4.24 18.56 -10.49
C LYS A 65 -2.94 19.24 -10.04
N GLN A 66 -2.71 20.49 -10.45
CA GLN A 66 -1.50 21.23 -10.05
C GLN A 66 -1.48 21.54 -8.55
N SER A 67 -2.63 21.87 -7.95
CA SER A 67 -2.73 22.14 -6.51
C SER A 67 -2.42 20.90 -5.66
N SER A 68 -3.00 19.74 -5.98
CA SER A 68 -2.73 18.48 -5.26
C SER A 68 -1.27 18.02 -5.37
N ALA A 69 -0.65 18.17 -6.55
CA ALA A 69 0.75 17.81 -6.76
C ALA A 69 1.71 18.71 -5.95
N VAL A 70 1.44 20.02 -5.90
CA VAL A 70 2.22 20.97 -5.09
C VAL A 70 2.09 20.67 -3.60
N VAL A 71 0.87 20.40 -3.13
CA VAL A 71 0.61 20.03 -1.72
C VAL A 71 1.32 18.73 -1.37
N CYS A 72 1.18 17.68 -2.18
CA CYS A 72 1.84 16.39 -1.99
C CYS A 72 3.38 16.58 -1.91
N ARG A 73 3.98 17.31 -2.86
CA ARG A 73 5.41 17.59 -2.88
C ARG A 73 5.87 18.35 -1.63
N ARG A 74 5.15 19.38 -1.20
CA ARG A 74 5.46 20.15 0.02
C ARG A 74 5.40 19.27 1.27
N ARG A 75 4.40 18.38 1.35
CA ARG A 75 4.22 17.44 2.47
C ARG A 75 5.32 16.40 2.51
N LEU A 76 5.61 15.73 1.39
CA LEU A 76 6.71 14.78 1.28
C LEU A 76 8.05 15.42 1.65
N LYS A 77 8.31 16.67 1.21
CA LYS A 77 9.51 17.42 1.62
C LYS A 77 9.54 17.67 3.12
N GLY A 78 8.41 17.96 3.77
CA GLY A 78 8.33 18.13 5.22
C GLY A 78 8.57 16.84 6.00
N LEU A 79 8.09 15.70 5.48
CA LEU A 79 8.24 14.38 6.10
C LEU A 79 9.65 13.78 5.94
N CYS A 80 10.41 14.21 4.92
CA CYS A 80 11.78 13.74 4.65
C CYS A 80 12.90 14.45 5.43
N SER A 81 12.54 15.19 6.49
CA SER A 81 13.39 16.16 7.23
C SER A 81 13.56 17.53 6.55
N LYS A 82 13.47 18.60 7.35
CA LYS A 82 13.80 19.99 7.00
C LYS A 82 14.60 20.70 8.10
N GLY A 83 15.07 20.00 9.12
CA GLY A 83 15.73 20.58 10.31
C GLY A 83 16.58 19.57 11.07
N SER A 84 16.93 19.87 12.33
CA SER A 84 17.81 19.04 13.19
C SER A 84 17.20 17.72 13.67
N GLY A 85 15.94 17.44 13.34
CA GLY A 85 15.23 16.23 13.76
C GLY A 85 15.19 15.13 12.70
N PRO A 86 15.07 13.85 13.10
CA PRO A 86 14.95 12.72 12.19
C PRO A 86 13.62 12.79 11.38
N GLY A 87 13.71 12.54 10.07
CA GLY A 87 12.53 12.46 9.19
C GLY A 87 11.70 11.19 9.43
N TYR A 88 10.42 11.23 9.08
CA TYR A 88 9.54 10.05 9.07
C TYR A 88 9.68 9.23 7.79
N LEU A 89 10.06 9.90 6.71
CA LEU A 89 10.35 9.29 5.42
C LEU A 89 11.79 9.64 5.03
N ARG A 90 12.32 8.88 4.08
CA ARG A 90 13.58 9.18 3.40
C ARG A 90 13.38 9.02 1.91
N ARG A 91 14.18 9.76 1.14
CA ARG A 91 14.08 9.81 -0.32
C ARG A 91 15.19 8.98 -0.95
N LEU A 92 14.77 8.06 -1.80
CA LEU A 92 15.60 7.25 -2.68
C LEU A 92 15.38 7.69 -4.14
N SER A 93 16.20 7.15 -5.04
CA SER A 93 15.98 7.31 -6.47
C SER A 93 16.50 6.14 -7.29
N PHE A 94 15.83 5.87 -8.40
CA PHE A 94 16.34 5.00 -9.47
C PHE A 94 16.16 5.70 -10.82
N ARG A 95 16.72 5.14 -11.89
CA ARG A 95 16.48 5.61 -13.26
C ARG A 95 15.49 4.71 -13.97
N ASN A 96 14.46 5.30 -14.59
CA ASN A 96 13.47 4.55 -15.35
C ASN A 96 13.99 4.15 -16.75
N ALA A 97 13.13 3.53 -17.56
CA ALA A 97 13.47 3.09 -18.92
C ALA A 97 13.92 4.25 -19.83
N GLU A 98 13.40 5.46 -19.62
CA GLU A 98 13.80 6.67 -20.33
C GLU A 98 15.01 7.37 -19.71
N ASN A 99 15.75 6.68 -18.82
CA ASN A 99 16.93 7.19 -18.12
C ASN A 99 16.66 8.42 -17.23
N ARG A 100 15.39 8.70 -16.88
CA ARG A 100 14.99 9.81 -16.01
C ARG A 100 15.04 9.40 -14.54
N PRO A 101 15.53 10.27 -13.63
CA PRO A 101 15.53 9.98 -12.21
C PRO A 101 14.11 10.00 -11.65
N VAL A 102 13.71 8.90 -11.03
CA VAL A 102 12.43 8.75 -10.32
C VAL A 102 12.68 8.81 -8.83
N ALA A 103 12.02 9.76 -8.14
CA ALA A 103 12.08 9.88 -6.69
C ALA A 103 11.13 8.88 -6.03
N VAL A 104 11.66 8.12 -5.07
CA VAL A 104 10.93 7.12 -4.30
C VAL A 104 11.05 7.44 -2.82
N PHE A 105 9.98 7.19 -2.07
CA PHE A 105 9.92 7.44 -0.64
C PHE A 105 9.82 6.11 0.10
N ALA A 106 10.64 5.99 1.14
CA ALA A 106 10.67 4.85 2.04
C ALA A 106 10.47 5.33 3.48
N PRO A 107 9.87 4.54 4.38
CA PRO A 107 9.76 4.90 5.79
C PRO A 107 11.13 4.85 6.48
N THR A 108 11.33 5.73 7.46
CA THR A 108 12.37 5.55 8.49
C THR A 108 11.82 4.70 9.63
N MET A 109 12.66 4.39 10.62
CA MET A 109 12.20 3.72 11.86
C MET A 109 11.07 4.48 12.55
N LEU A 110 11.13 5.82 12.57
CA LEU A 110 10.05 6.65 13.10
C LEU A 110 8.79 6.55 12.23
N GLY A 111 8.95 6.51 10.90
CA GLY A 111 7.83 6.26 9.99
C GLY A 111 7.14 4.93 10.27
N TYR A 112 7.91 3.85 10.46
CA TYR A 112 7.37 2.53 10.84
C TYR A 112 6.64 2.56 12.18
N SER A 113 7.15 3.27 13.19
CA SER A 113 6.46 3.42 14.48
C SER A 113 5.10 4.12 14.34
N VAL A 114 5.03 5.19 13.54
CA VAL A 114 3.77 5.89 13.24
C VAL A 114 2.81 4.97 12.48
N ALA A 115 3.30 4.26 11.47
CA ALA A 115 2.50 3.31 10.70
C ALA A 115 1.94 2.19 11.59
N ARG A 116 2.77 1.61 12.48
CA ARG A 116 2.35 0.57 13.43
C ARG A 116 1.22 1.06 14.33
N GLN A 117 1.32 2.28 14.84
CA GLN A 117 0.27 2.86 15.68
C GLN A 117 -1.04 3.03 14.91
N LEU A 118 -0.99 3.47 13.65
CA LEU A 118 -2.20 3.66 12.83
C LEU A 118 -2.82 2.33 12.39
N LEU A 119 -2.00 1.37 11.99
CA LEU A 119 -2.44 0.09 11.43
C LEU A 119 -2.79 -0.94 12.51
N GLY A 120 -2.42 -0.69 13.78
CA GLY A 120 -2.63 -1.64 14.89
C GLY A 120 -1.78 -2.91 14.80
N ARG A 121 -0.81 -2.98 13.88
CA ARG A 121 0.06 -4.15 13.66
C ARG A 121 1.49 -3.77 13.30
N ALA A 122 2.44 -4.61 13.67
CA ALA A 122 3.83 -4.43 13.29
C ALA A 122 4.02 -4.74 11.80
N LEU A 123 4.78 -3.90 11.11
CA LEU A 123 5.22 -4.16 9.75
C LEU A 123 6.67 -4.65 9.77
N PRO A 124 7.04 -5.61 8.92
CA PRO A 124 8.43 -6.04 8.78
C PRO A 124 9.33 -4.87 8.39
N GLN A 125 10.39 -4.66 9.17
CA GLN A 125 11.34 -3.57 8.96
C GLN A 125 12.58 -4.10 8.25
N PRO A 126 12.96 -3.53 7.10
CA PRO A 126 14.22 -3.90 6.48
C PRO A 126 15.43 -3.49 7.30
N ALA A 127 16.45 -4.35 7.28
CA ALA A 127 17.80 -3.97 7.64
C ALA A 127 18.37 -2.95 6.64
N GLU A 128 18.15 -3.17 5.34
CA GLU A 128 18.76 -2.38 4.27
C GLU A 128 17.81 -2.05 3.11
N ASP A 129 18.21 -1.05 2.34
CA ASP A 129 17.58 -0.72 1.08
C ASP A 129 17.85 -1.75 0.00
N VAL A 130 16.89 -1.87 -0.91
CA VAL A 130 17.09 -2.67 -2.11
C VAL A 130 17.91 -1.90 -3.14
N THR A 131 18.56 -2.63 -4.04
CA THR A 131 19.26 -2.02 -5.18
C THR A 131 18.29 -1.26 -6.08
N ALA A 132 18.79 -0.34 -6.90
CA ALA A 132 17.97 0.48 -7.78
C ALA A 132 17.07 -0.33 -8.73
N SER A 133 17.55 -1.48 -9.22
CA SER A 133 16.78 -2.35 -10.11
C SER A 133 15.64 -3.07 -9.39
N PHE A 134 15.86 -3.48 -8.13
CA PHE A 134 14.79 -4.02 -7.28
C PHE A 134 13.80 -2.93 -6.88
N LEU A 135 14.27 -1.70 -6.64
CA LEU A 135 13.41 -0.55 -6.34
C LEU A 135 12.44 -0.28 -7.50
N ALA A 136 12.94 -0.28 -8.74
CA ALA A 136 12.13 -0.10 -9.94
C ALA A 136 11.04 -1.18 -10.06
N ARG A 137 11.41 -2.44 -9.83
CA ARG A 137 10.49 -3.59 -9.82
C ARG A 137 9.41 -3.45 -8.75
N THR A 138 9.78 -3.16 -7.50
CA THR A 138 8.81 -3.00 -6.40
C THR A 138 7.87 -1.84 -6.64
N VAL A 139 8.36 -0.70 -7.14
CA VAL A 139 7.52 0.46 -7.50
C VAL A 139 6.50 0.10 -8.57
N ARG A 140 6.90 -0.67 -9.60
CA ARG A 140 5.98 -1.15 -10.64
C ARG A 140 4.92 -2.09 -10.07
N LEU A 141 5.31 -3.04 -9.23
CA LEU A 141 4.38 -3.98 -8.60
C LEU A 141 3.38 -3.26 -7.66
N ASN A 142 3.82 -2.21 -6.98
CA ASN A 142 2.96 -1.41 -6.10
C ASN A 142 1.84 -0.66 -6.85
N GLU A 143 1.85 -0.59 -8.18
CA GLU A 143 0.66 -0.17 -8.92
C GLU A 143 -0.55 -1.08 -8.65
N LEU A 144 -0.33 -2.38 -8.44
CA LEU A 144 -1.40 -3.29 -8.03
C LEU A 144 -1.93 -2.94 -6.64
N TYR A 145 -1.02 -2.68 -5.68
CA TYR A 145 -1.40 -2.21 -4.34
C TYR A 145 -2.28 -0.95 -4.40
N LEU A 146 -1.90 0.02 -5.23
CA LEU A 146 -2.66 1.25 -5.42
C LEU A 146 -4.09 1.01 -5.88
N VAL A 147 -4.28 0.09 -6.84
CA VAL A 147 -5.60 -0.23 -7.38
C VAL A 147 -6.47 -0.95 -6.34
N LEU A 148 -5.87 -1.73 -5.45
CA LEU A 148 -6.60 -2.40 -4.36
C LEU A 148 -6.99 -1.42 -3.24
N GLU A 149 -6.15 -0.42 -2.95
CA GLU A 149 -6.41 0.60 -1.93
C GLU A 149 -7.30 1.76 -2.40
N GLU A 150 -7.60 1.89 -3.70
CA GLU A 150 -8.30 3.05 -4.28
C GLU A 150 -9.65 3.37 -3.60
N ARG A 151 -10.21 2.42 -2.83
CA ARG A 151 -11.48 2.56 -2.09
C ARG A 151 -11.36 2.50 -0.56
N HIS A 152 -10.16 2.28 -0.03
CA HIS A 152 -9.96 2.02 1.40
C HIS A 152 -8.94 2.97 2.01
N ARG A 153 -9.07 3.22 3.32
CA ARG A 153 -7.98 3.78 4.10
C ARG A 153 -7.01 2.65 4.44
N ALA A 154 -5.71 2.93 4.55
CA ALA A 154 -4.69 1.92 4.87
C ALA A 154 -5.05 1.02 6.08
N ALA A 155 -5.70 1.56 7.11
CA ALA A 155 -6.08 0.83 8.32
C ALA A 155 -7.38 0.00 8.18
N GLN A 156 -8.11 0.16 7.08
CA GLN A 156 -9.41 -0.46 6.82
C GLN A 156 -9.39 -1.38 5.59
N ALA A 157 -8.21 -1.63 5.02
CA ALA A 157 -8.08 -2.50 3.86
C ALA A 157 -8.54 -3.93 4.23
N PRO A 158 -9.46 -4.55 3.46
CA PRO A 158 -9.93 -5.92 3.68
C PRO A 158 -8.90 -7.00 3.30
N PHE A 159 -7.66 -6.59 3.09
CA PHE A 159 -6.54 -7.44 2.69
C PHE A 159 -5.26 -6.98 3.40
N ILE A 160 -4.27 -7.86 3.41
CA ILE A 160 -2.94 -7.55 3.93
C ILE A 160 -1.95 -7.63 2.76
N TRP A 161 -1.31 -6.50 2.46
CA TRP A 161 -0.19 -6.46 1.53
C TRP A 161 1.14 -6.68 2.26
N ILE A 162 2.00 -7.53 1.71
CA ILE A 162 3.35 -7.80 2.20
C ILE A 162 4.33 -7.68 1.02
N ALA A 163 5.29 -6.75 1.11
CA ALA A 163 6.26 -6.51 0.05
C ALA A 163 7.44 -7.54 0.03
N ALA A 164 8.03 -7.77 -1.14
CA ALA A 164 9.03 -8.82 -1.46
C ALA A 164 10.12 -9.12 -0.42
N ASN A 165 10.66 -8.06 0.15
CA ASN A 165 11.85 -8.02 0.99
C ASN A 165 11.50 -8.08 2.48
N ALA A 166 10.24 -8.41 2.78
CA ALA A 166 9.77 -8.90 4.06
C ALA A 166 9.51 -10.42 4.05
N THR A 167 9.59 -11.06 2.88
CA THR A 167 9.13 -12.44 2.64
C THR A 167 10.26 -13.30 2.13
N GLU A 168 11.30 -13.50 2.95
CA GLU A 168 12.22 -14.59 2.72
C GLU A 168 11.61 -15.87 3.32
N LEU A 169 11.32 -16.83 2.44
CA LEU A 169 10.77 -18.12 2.82
C LEU A 169 11.91 -19.14 2.80
N PRO A 170 12.10 -19.92 3.89
CA PRO A 170 13.11 -20.96 3.93
C PRO A 170 12.82 -21.98 2.82
N TRP A 171 13.85 -22.32 2.05
CA TRP A 171 13.75 -23.16 0.87
C TRP A 171 14.98 -24.06 0.77
N GLN A 172 14.86 -25.21 0.10
CA GLN A 172 15.99 -26.06 -0.27
C GLN A 172 15.87 -26.46 -1.74
N GLU A 173 16.94 -26.39 -2.51
CA GLU A 173 16.95 -26.72 -3.94
C GLU A 173 18.10 -27.70 -4.23
N LEU A 174 17.82 -28.75 -5.01
CA LEU A 174 18.87 -29.64 -5.50
C LEU A 174 19.74 -28.88 -6.49
N ASN A 175 21.01 -28.67 -6.17
CA ASN A 175 21.96 -28.14 -7.13
C ASN A 175 22.43 -29.28 -8.04
N PHE A 176 22.00 -29.25 -9.30
CA PHE A 176 22.34 -30.27 -10.30
C PHE A 176 23.83 -30.34 -10.65
N GLN A 177 24.62 -29.28 -10.41
CA GLN A 177 26.06 -29.29 -10.64
C GLN A 177 26.81 -30.03 -9.52
N THR A 178 26.34 -29.88 -8.27
CA THR A 178 27.00 -30.47 -7.10
C THR A 178 26.33 -31.74 -6.60
N GLY A 179 25.12 -32.04 -7.07
CA GLY A 179 24.27 -33.13 -6.61
C GLY A 179 23.76 -32.97 -5.17
N ARG A 180 23.94 -31.80 -4.56
CA ARG A 180 23.60 -31.55 -3.15
C ARG A 180 22.35 -30.71 -3.01
N MET A 181 21.57 -30.98 -1.96
CA MET A 181 20.52 -30.07 -1.51
C MET A 181 21.17 -28.85 -0.88
N GLU A 182 20.92 -27.68 -1.45
CA GLU A 182 21.39 -26.40 -0.93
C GLU A 182 20.25 -25.63 -0.29
N GLU A 183 20.50 -25.04 0.88
CA GLU A 183 19.59 -24.06 1.44
C GLU A 183 19.53 -22.83 0.54
N ARG A 184 18.30 -22.45 0.20
CA ARG A 184 17.97 -21.34 -0.68
C ARG A 184 16.86 -20.53 -0.05
N ARG A 185 16.49 -19.43 -0.70
CA ARG A 185 15.37 -18.57 -0.27
C ARG A 185 14.38 -18.45 -1.42
N LEU A 186 13.12 -18.75 -1.13
CA LEU A 186 12.02 -18.38 -2.01
C LEU A 186 11.57 -16.97 -1.60
N ALA A 187 11.69 -16.03 -2.53
CA ALA A 187 11.34 -14.62 -2.31
C ALA A 187 10.28 -14.20 -3.35
N PRO A 188 8.99 -14.31 -3.02
CA PRO A 188 7.91 -13.71 -3.80
C PRO A 188 8.13 -12.20 -3.95
N ASP A 189 7.58 -11.57 -4.98
CA ASP A 189 7.70 -10.12 -5.13
C ASP A 189 6.70 -9.34 -4.28
N ALA A 190 5.57 -9.97 -4.00
CA ALA A 190 4.66 -9.56 -2.96
C ALA A 190 3.78 -10.74 -2.56
N ILE A 191 3.14 -10.60 -1.41
CA ILE A 191 2.09 -11.49 -0.95
C ILE A 191 0.86 -10.64 -0.65
N VAL A 192 -0.29 -11.06 -1.17
CA VAL A 192 -1.60 -10.52 -0.82
C VAL A 192 -2.33 -11.58 -0.01
N GLU A 193 -2.58 -11.25 1.25
CA GLU A 193 -3.39 -12.06 2.15
C GLU A 193 -4.84 -11.57 2.10
N LEU A 194 -5.75 -12.52 1.92
CA LEU A 194 -7.19 -12.31 1.88
C LEU A 194 -7.81 -13.04 3.08
N PRO A 195 -7.92 -12.39 4.26
CA PRO A 195 -8.35 -13.06 5.49
C PRO A 195 -9.74 -13.66 5.41
N ALA A 196 -10.69 -12.96 4.76
CA ALA A 196 -12.07 -13.43 4.57
C ALA A 196 -12.14 -14.78 3.86
N GLU A 197 -11.19 -15.04 2.95
CA GLU A 197 -11.13 -16.27 2.16
C GLU A 197 -10.07 -17.26 2.65
N ARG A 198 -9.36 -16.94 3.75
CA ARG A 198 -8.23 -17.73 4.27
C ARG A 198 -7.27 -18.15 3.16
N THR A 199 -6.91 -17.19 2.32
CA THR A 199 -6.10 -17.41 1.11
C THR A 199 -4.94 -16.42 1.07
N ARG A 200 -3.77 -16.93 0.69
CA ARG A 200 -2.54 -16.16 0.52
C ARG A 200 -2.08 -16.26 -0.94
N VAL A 201 -2.09 -15.12 -1.63
CA VAL A 201 -1.75 -14.99 -3.05
C VAL A 201 -0.30 -14.50 -3.18
N PHE A 202 0.57 -15.34 -3.70
CA PHE A 202 1.96 -15.04 -4.02
C PHE A 202 2.04 -14.41 -5.41
N LEU A 203 2.73 -13.27 -5.52
CA LEU A 203 2.89 -12.53 -6.76
C LEU A 203 4.33 -12.62 -7.28
N GLU A 204 4.49 -12.95 -8.56
CA GLU A 204 5.78 -13.01 -9.25
C GLU A 204 5.70 -12.22 -10.57
N ASP A 205 6.47 -11.14 -10.67
CA ASP A 205 6.55 -10.27 -11.85
C ASP A 205 7.54 -10.82 -12.88
N GLU A 206 7.00 -11.21 -14.04
CA GLU A 206 7.72 -11.71 -15.22
C GLU A 206 8.79 -10.73 -15.67
N MET A 207 8.57 -9.41 -15.60
CA MET A 207 9.56 -8.43 -16.07
C MET A 207 10.82 -8.43 -15.19
N GLY A 208 10.72 -8.89 -13.94
CA GLY A 208 11.85 -8.96 -13.02
C GLY A 208 12.53 -7.60 -12.83
N ILE A 209 13.85 -7.58 -12.79
CA ILE A 209 14.65 -6.34 -12.71
C ILE A 209 14.84 -5.64 -14.06
N ALA A 210 14.35 -6.22 -15.16
CA ALA A 210 14.53 -5.66 -16.49
C ALA A 210 13.48 -4.59 -16.79
N ALA A 211 13.85 -3.66 -17.67
CA ALA A 211 12.93 -2.64 -18.21
C ALA A 211 12.03 -3.20 -19.32
N LEU A 212 12.44 -4.31 -19.96
CA LEU A 212 11.74 -4.92 -21.08
C LEU A 212 11.21 -6.31 -20.71
N PRO A 213 10.09 -6.74 -21.33
CA PRO A 213 9.59 -8.10 -21.19
C PRO A 213 10.59 -9.16 -21.65
N ARG A 214 10.42 -10.38 -21.14
CA ARG A 214 11.18 -11.55 -21.59
C ARG A 214 10.70 -11.99 -22.99
N ARG A 215 11.64 -12.52 -23.79
CA ARG A 215 11.28 -13.29 -25.00
C ARG A 215 10.48 -14.52 -24.59
N ASP A 216 9.61 -15.03 -25.46
CA ASP A 216 8.65 -16.09 -25.13
C ASP A 216 9.31 -17.34 -24.53
N GLN A 217 10.38 -17.85 -25.14
CA GLN A 217 11.11 -19.02 -24.63
C GLN A 217 11.67 -18.78 -23.22
N SER A 218 12.24 -17.59 -22.98
CA SER A 218 12.76 -17.22 -21.66
C SER A 218 11.65 -17.04 -20.63
N ALA A 219 10.46 -16.59 -21.05
CA ALA A 219 9.29 -16.46 -20.20
C ALA A 219 8.73 -17.83 -19.80
N GLN A 220 8.65 -18.78 -20.73
CA GLN A 220 8.24 -20.16 -20.42
C GLN A 220 9.20 -20.84 -19.44
N ALA A 221 10.51 -20.73 -19.69
CA ALA A 221 11.53 -21.28 -18.79
C ALA A 221 11.46 -20.64 -17.39
N TRP A 222 11.24 -19.32 -17.32
CA TRP A 222 11.01 -18.61 -16.06
C TRP A 222 9.75 -19.10 -15.35
N ALA A 223 8.63 -19.24 -16.07
CA ALA A 223 7.37 -19.71 -15.50
C ALA A 223 7.49 -21.13 -14.94
N LEU A 224 8.08 -22.06 -15.69
CA LEU A 224 8.35 -23.43 -15.23
C LEU A 224 9.25 -23.46 -13.99
N SER A 225 10.30 -22.64 -13.97
CA SER A 225 11.17 -22.51 -12.80
C SER A 225 10.38 -22.06 -11.56
N ARG A 226 9.50 -21.06 -11.69
CA ARG A 226 8.65 -20.58 -10.58
C ARG A 226 7.66 -21.66 -10.16
N LEU A 227 6.95 -22.26 -11.10
CA LEU A 227 6.01 -23.34 -10.86
C LEU A 227 6.62 -24.47 -10.02
N ASN A 228 7.77 -24.98 -10.45
CA ASN A 228 8.46 -26.08 -9.77
C ASN A 228 8.92 -25.68 -8.37
N ARG A 229 9.43 -24.46 -8.19
CA ARG A 229 9.86 -23.95 -6.88
C ARG A 229 8.70 -23.83 -5.90
N TYR A 230 7.59 -23.22 -6.29
CA TYR A 230 6.43 -23.11 -5.41
C TYR A 230 5.79 -24.47 -5.16
N ALA A 231 5.66 -25.34 -6.16
CA ALA A 231 5.14 -26.69 -5.93
C ALA A 231 5.97 -27.46 -4.91
N SER A 232 7.29 -27.36 -5.03
CA SER A 232 8.19 -28.03 -4.09
C SER A 232 8.12 -27.38 -2.70
N PHE A 233 7.90 -26.05 -2.60
CA PHE A 233 7.60 -25.38 -1.32
C PHE A 233 6.31 -25.87 -0.66
N MET A 234 5.32 -26.27 -1.46
CA MET A 234 4.06 -26.82 -0.97
C MET A 234 4.13 -28.31 -0.62
N LEU A 235 5.11 -29.05 -1.16
CA LEU A 235 5.19 -30.52 -1.06
C LEU A 235 6.34 -31.03 -0.19
N GLN A 236 7.47 -30.33 -0.17
CA GLN A 236 8.68 -30.75 0.54
C GLN A 236 8.76 -30.13 1.93
N GLY A 237 9.48 -30.82 2.81
CA GLY A 237 9.76 -30.42 4.19
C GLY A 237 10.10 -31.65 5.02
N SER A 238 10.55 -31.46 6.26
CA SER A 238 10.92 -32.57 7.15
C SER A 238 9.68 -33.23 7.77
N HIS A 239 9.07 -32.57 8.76
CA HIS A 239 7.87 -33.05 9.44
C HIS A 239 6.58 -32.43 8.89
N LEU A 240 6.67 -31.18 8.46
CA LEU A 240 5.63 -30.41 7.79
C LEU A 240 6.21 -29.84 6.50
N THR A 241 5.36 -29.54 5.52
CA THR A 241 5.80 -28.87 4.30
C THR A 241 6.39 -27.49 4.64
N PHE A 242 7.31 -26.97 3.82
CA PHE A 242 7.90 -25.64 4.08
C PHE A 242 6.84 -24.54 4.16
N TYR A 243 5.76 -24.64 3.35
CA TYR A 243 4.60 -23.78 3.48
C TYR A 243 3.96 -23.85 4.88
N ALA A 244 3.62 -25.06 5.35
CA ALA A 244 2.95 -25.25 6.64
C ALA A 244 3.84 -24.88 7.84
N GLN A 245 5.17 -25.02 7.72
CA GLN A 245 6.12 -24.55 8.72
C GLN A 245 6.11 -23.03 8.83
N LYS A 246 6.08 -22.33 7.69
CA LYS A 246 6.08 -20.85 7.66
C LYS A 246 4.71 -20.27 8.02
N TYR A 247 3.64 -20.92 7.57
CA TYR A 247 2.25 -20.51 7.72
C TYR A 247 1.45 -21.67 8.33
N PRO A 248 1.44 -21.79 9.66
CA PRO A 248 0.70 -22.86 10.36
C PRO A 248 -0.82 -22.60 10.42
N ASP A 249 -1.31 -21.53 9.79
CA ASP A 249 -2.70 -21.09 9.79
C ASP A 249 -3.63 -21.94 8.90
N GLY A 250 -3.06 -22.83 8.08
CA GLY A 250 -3.81 -23.71 7.17
C GLY A 250 -4.44 -22.96 5.99
N TRP A 251 -3.99 -21.75 5.68
CA TRP A 251 -4.53 -20.97 4.57
C TRP A 251 -4.16 -21.60 3.23
N LYS A 252 -5.00 -21.35 2.22
CA LYS A 252 -4.72 -21.80 0.85
C LYS A 252 -3.66 -20.92 0.20
N ALA A 253 -2.82 -21.52 -0.64
CA ALA A 253 -1.85 -20.78 -1.45
C ALA A 253 -2.35 -20.64 -2.90
N GLU A 254 -2.22 -19.43 -3.43
CA GLU A 254 -2.35 -19.17 -4.86
C GLU A 254 -1.07 -18.51 -5.38
N LEU A 255 -0.65 -18.84 -6.60
CA LEU A 255 0.47 -18.20 -7.28
C LEU A 255 -0.05 -17.47 -8.51
N VAL A 256 0.21 -16.16 -8.59
CA VAL A 256 -0.07 -15.36 -9.78
C VAL A 256 1.25 -14.95 -10.41
N LEU A 257 1.47 -15.46 -11.63
CA LEU A 257 2.53 -15.00 -12.52
C LEU A 257 2.02 -13.74 -13.24
N LEU A 258 2.54 -12.58 -12.84
CA LEU A 258 2.21 -11.29 -13.42
C LEU A 258 2.98 -11.11 -14.72
N VAL A 259 2.26 -11.03 -15.83
CA VAL A 259 2.83 -10.92 -17.17
C VAL A 259 2.50 -9.57 -17.82
N HIS A 260 3.29 -9.21 -18.82
CA HIS A 260 3.18 -7.89 -19.44
C HIS A 260 1.98 -7.72 -20.40
N SER A 261 1.34 -8.81 -20.85
CA SER A 261 0.20 -8.75 -21.78
C SER A 261 -0.80 -9.89 -21.58
N ASP A 262 -2.04 -9.69 -22.01
CA ASP A 262 -3.10 -10.69 -21.95
C ASP A 262 -2.84 -11.89 -22.89
N GLU A 263 -2.17 -11.65 -24.03
CA GLU A 263 -1.72 -12.72 -24.93
C GLU A 263 -0.67 -13.61 -24.24
N ARG A 264 0.32 -12.99 -23.57
CA ARG A 264 1.31 -13.72 -22.77
C ARG A 264 0.66 -14.50 -21.63
N ALA A 265 -0.41 -13.97 -21.04
CA ALA A 265 -1.17 -14.64 -19.98
C ALA A 265 -1.86 -15.91 -20.52
N SER A 266 -2.49 -15.82 -21.69
CA SER A 266 -3.13 -16.96 -22.36
C SER A 266 -2.10 -18.06 -22.70
N ASN A 267 -0.97 -17.69 -23.30
CA ASN A 267 0.08 -18.64 -23.69
C ASN A 267 0.68 -19.37 -22.48
N LEU A 268 0.96 -18.65 -21.38
CA LEU A 268 1.42 -19.30 -20.14
C LEU A 268 0.29 -20.06 -19.43
N GLY A 269 -0.98 -19.72 -19.68
CA GLY A 269 -2.13 -20.47 -19.20
C GLY A 269 -2.20 -21.90 -19.75
N GLU A 270 -1.82 -22.12 -21.01
CA GLU A 270 -1.65 -23.45 -21.61
C GLU A 270 -0.54 -24.24 -20.90
N LEU A 271 0.63 -23.62 -20.77
CA LEU A 271 1.79 -24.20 -20.06
C LEU A 271 1.46 -24.60 -18.61
N ILE A 272 0.73 -23.74 -17.89
CA ILE A 272 0.29 -24.03 -16.51
C ILE A 272 -0.67 -25.23 -16.48
N ARG A 273 -1.55 -25.37 -17.48
CA ARG A 273 -2.47 -26.51 -17.57
C ARG A 273 -1.71 -27.82 -17.79
N GLU A 274 -0.77 -27.85 -18.73
CA GLU A 274 0.10 -29.00 -18.95
C GLU A 274 0.89 -29.36 -17.69
N TRP A 275 1.55 -28.36 -17.10
CA TRP A 275 2.33 -28.55 -15.87
C TRP A 275 1.50 -29.11 -14.72
N ARG A 276 0.24 -28.65 -14.56
CA ARG A 276 -0.69 -29.17 -13.54
C ARG A 276 -1.04 -30.63 -13.74
N THR A 277 -1.11 -31.12 -14.99
CA THR A 277 -1.42 -32.54 -15.23
C THR A 277 -0.37 -33.46 -14.62
N LEU A 278 0.89 -33.02 -14.58
CA LEU A 278 2.03 -33.72 -14.00
C LEU A 278 2.21 -33.46 -12.50
N ASN A 279 1.69 -32.34 -11.98
CA ASN A 279 1.91 -31.87 -10.61
C ASN A 279 0.61 -31.80 -9.77
N ARG A 280 -0.32 -32.73 -9.99
CA ARG A 280 -1.66 -32.72 -9.36
C ARG A 280 -1.63 -32.76 -7.83
N ALA A 281 -0.56 -33.32 -7.26
CA ALA A 281 -0.40 -33.43 -5.82
C ALA A 281 -0.11 -32.08 -5.14
N ALA A 282 0.41 -31.08 -5.87
CA ALA A 282 0.75 -29.78 -5.30
C ALA A 282 -0.53 -28.99 -4.95
N PRO A 283 -0.78 -28.65 -3.67
CA PRO A 283 -1.97 -27.90 -3.25
C PRO A 283 -1.83 -26.40 -3.56
N LEU A 284 -1.61 -26.06 -4.83
CA LEU A 284 -1.28 -24.71 -5.31
C LEU A 284 -2.17 -24.30 -6.48
N VAL A 285 -2.92 -23.21 -6.32
CA VAL A 285 -3.68 -22.62 -7.42
C VAL A 285 -2.80 -21.63 -8.19
N VAL A 286 -2.33 -22.01 -9.37
CA VAL A 286 -1.56 -21.12 -10.25
C VAL A 286 -2.42 -20.44 -11.32
N ARG A 287 -2.11 -19.16 -11.61
CA ARG A 287 -2.64 -18.39 -12.75
C ARG A 287 -1.52 -17.55 -13.38
N ALA A 288 -1.56 -17.39 -14.70
CA ALA A 288 -0.82 -16.33 -15.39
C ALA A 288 -1.82 -15.24 -15.75
N LEU A 289 -1.55 -14.00 -15.34
CA LEU A 289 -2.48 -12.88 -15.49
C LEU A 289 -1.70 -11.60 -15.77
N SER A 290 -2.27 -10.71 -16.58
CA SER A 290 -1.76 -9.35 -16.66
C SER A 290 -2.02 -8.58 -15.37
N SER A 291 -1.32 -7.44 -15.18
CA SER A 291 -1.55 -6.57 -14.02
C SER A 291 -3.02 -6.11 -13.91
N TRP A 292 -3.67 -5.84 -15.05
CA TRP A 292 -5.08 -5.45 -15.09
C TRP A 292 -6.01 -6.59 -14.67
N GLN A 293 -5.81 -7.79 -15.25
CA GLN A 293 -6.59 -8.97 -14.91
C GLN A 293 -6.43 -9.34 -13.42
N THR A 294 -5.22 -9.23 -12.88
CA THR A 294 -4.95 -9.47 -11.46
C THR A 294 -5.66 -8.46 -10.58
N ALA A 295 -5.62 -7.18 -10.94
CA ALA A 295 -6.33 -6.14 -10.22
C ALA A 295 -7.85 -6.33 -10.26
N ALA A 296 -8.41 -6.78 -11.39
CA ALA A 296 -9.82 -7.11 -11.51
C ALA A 296 -10.20 -8.32 -10.65
N LEU A 297 -9.42 -9.39 -10.70
CA LEU A 297 -9.62 -10.62 -9.91
C LEU A 297 -9.62 -10.31 -8.41
N LEU A 298 -8.59 -9.61 -7.92
CA LEU A 298 -8.45 -9.30 -6.50
C LEU A 298 -9.53 -8.33 -6.04
N ARG A 299 -9.86 -7.28 -6.82
CA ARG A 299 -10.97 -6.37 -6.45
C ARG A 299 -12.32 -7.08 -6.39
N GLY A 300 -12.60 -8.00 -7.32
CA GLY A 300 -13.82 -8.80 -7.29
C GLY A 300 -13.96 -9.60 -5.99
N ARG A 301 -12.85 -10.17 -5.51
CA ARG A 301 -12.78 -10.89 -4.23
C ARG A 301 -13.03 -9.98 -3.02
N LEU A 302 -12.43 -8.79 -3.00
CA LEU A 302 -12.65 -7.82 -1.92
C LEU A 302 -14.10 -7.31 -1.87
N HIS A 303 -14.76 -7.14 -3.03
CA HIS A 303 -16.17 -6.73 -3.07
C HIS A 303 -17.14 -7.77 -2.51
N LEU A 304 -16.84 -9.06 -2.69
CA LEU A 304 -17.64 -10.11 -2.07
C LEU A 304 -17.49 -10.10 -0.54
N ALA A 305 -16.33 -9.71 -0.01
CA ALA A 305 -16.10 -9.57 1.42
C ALA A 305 -16.76 -8.32 2.04
N ASP A 306 -16.88 -7.23 1.28
CA ASP A 306 -17.53 -5.97 1.71
C ASP A 306 -19.07 -5.99 1.60
N SER A 307 -19.64 -7.10 1.12
CA SER A 307 -21.10 -7.26 0.99
C SER A 307 -21.71 -7.59 2.36
N ASP A 308 -21.78 -6.59 3.24
CA ASP A 308 -22.70 -6.61 4.37
C ASP A 308 -24.14 -6.83 3.85
N PRO A 309 -25.02 -7.52 4.61
CA PRO A 309 -26.39 -7.73 4.17
C PRO A 309 -27.02 -6.37 3.90
N GLU A 310 -27.51 -6.17 2.66
CA GLU A 310 -28.25 -4.97 2.30
C GLU A 310 -29.49 -4.90 3.21
N ILE A 311 -29.39 -4.18 4.32
CA ILE A 311 -30.55 -3.78 5.09
C ILE A 311 -31.35 -2.90 4.12
N PRO A 312 -32.58 -3.28 3.75
CA PRO A 312 -33.38 -2.50 2.83
C PRO A 312 -33.85 -1.22 3.52
N ILE A 313 -33.00 -0.19 3.50
CA ILE A 313 -33.33 1.13 4.03
C ILE A 313 -34.28 1.80 3.04
N LYS A 314 -35.46 2.22 3.52
CA LYS A 314 -36.43 2.92 2.66
C LYS A 314 -35.84 4.25 2.18
N ARG A 315 -36.10 4.63 0.94
CA ARG A 315 -35.59 5.88 0.33
C ARG A 315 -35.97 7.14 1.14
N SER A 316 -37.09 7.11 1.85
CA SER A 316 -37.54 8.16 2.77
C SER A 316 -36.65 8.28 4.02
N GLU A 317 -36.35 7.15 4.67
CA GLU A 317 -35.44 7.08 5.82
C GLU A 317 -34.04 7.54 5.43
N LEU A 318 -33.59 7.17 4.23
CA LEU A 318 -32.30 7.60 3.73
C LEU A 318 -32.21 9.12 3.53
N LYS A 319 -33.27 9.75 2.97
CA LYS A 319 -33.33 11.21 2.81
C LYS A 319 -33.30 11.93 4.16
N LEU A 320 -34.04 11.42 5.15
CA LEU A 320 -34.07 11.96 6.50
C LEU A 320 -32.68 11.90 7.15
N THR A 321 -32.01 10.74 7.10
CA THR A 321 -30.65 10.57 7.61
C THR A 321 -29.66 11.50 6.91
N CYS A 322 -29.78 11.66 5.58
CA CYS A 322 -28.94 12.59 4.83
C CYS A 322 -29.15 14.06 5.24
N SER A 323 -30.40 14.48 5.50
CA SER A 323 -30.72 15.83 5.95
C SER A 323 -30.16 16.08 7.34
N PHE A 324 -30.44 15.16 8.27
CA PHE A 324 -29.98 15.23 9.64
C PHE A 324 -28.45 15.38 9.74
N VAL A 325 -27.69 14.52 9.03
CA VAL A 325 -26.23 14.60 9.05
C VAL A 325 -25.71 15.89 8.40
N ALA A 326 -26.37 16.40 7.36
CA ALA A 326 -26.02 17.67 6.74
C ALA A 326 -26.22 18.85 7.70
N GLU A 327 -27.35 18.88 8.41
CA GLU A 327 -27.68 19.90 9.41
C GLU A 327 -26.71 19.87 10.58
N VAL A 328 -26.44 18.68 11.16
CA VAL A 328 -25.46 18.55 12.25
C VAL A 328 -24.08 19.00 11.81
N THR A 329 -23.64 18.62 10.59
CA THR A 329 -22.35 19.05 10.04
C THR A 329 -22.30 20.57 9.84
N ALA A 330 -23.39 21.20 9.39
CA ALA A 330 -23.48 22.64 9.22
C ALA A 330 -23.40 23.37 10.58
N THR A 331 -24.12 22.89 11.59
CA THR A 331 -24.08 23.43 12.95
C THR A 331 -22.68 23.33 13.55
N PHE A 332 -22.00 22.19 13.40
CA PHE A 332 -20.61 22.04 13.86
C PHE A 332 -19.67 23.04 13.16
N LYS A 333 -19.84 23.26 11.85
CA LYS A 333 -19.06 24.27 11.11
C LYS A 333 -19.34 25.67 11.62
N MET A 334 -20.61 26.01 11.87
CA MET A 334 -21.00 27.32 12.41
C MET A 334 -20.41 27.57 13.79
N VAL A 335 -20.51 26.61 14.72
CA VAL A 335 -19.93 26.72 16.06
C VAL A 335 -18.41 26.87 15.99
N ARG A 336 -17.73 26.07 15.15
CA ARG A 336 -16.28 26.22 14.94
C ARG A 336 -15.91 27.58 14.37
N HIS A 337 -16.71 28.12 13.45
CA HIS A 337 -16.49 29.44 12.89
C HIS A 337 -16.68 30.53 13.95
N PHE A 338 -17.77 30.47 14.71
CA PHE A 338 -18.05 31.38 15.82
C PHE A 338 -16.92 31.41 16.87
N LEU A 339 -16.43 30.23 17.28
CA LEU A 339 -15.32 30.11 18.25
C LEU A 339 -13.98 30.61 17.71
N ARG A 340 -13.76 30.58 16.39
CA ARG A 340 -12.58 31.19 15.75
C ARG A 340 -12.66 32.71 15.76
N SER A 341 -13.86 33.24 15.52
CA SER A 341 -14.11 34.68 15.47
C SER A 341 -14.20 35.34 16.85
N ASN A 342 -14.34 34.56 17.94
CA ASN A 342 -14.52 35.08 19.30
C ASN A 342 -13.54 34.44 20.32
N PRO A 343 -12.28 34.92 20.40
CA PRO A 343 -11.25 34.34 21.26
C PRO A 343 -11.54 34.45 22.77
N ALA A 344 -12.30 35.47 23.19
CA ALA A 344 -12.70 35.68 24.59
C ALA A 344 -13.60 34.54 25.13
N VAL A 345 -14.54 34.07 24.31
CA VAL A 345 -15.43 32.93 24.63
C VAL A 345 -14.63 31.63 24.75
N ARG A 346 -13.55 31.50 23.99
CA ARG A 346 -12.62 30.36 24.12
C ARG A 346 -11.84 30.40 25.43
N GLY A 347 -11.46 31.59 25.90
CA GLY A 347 -10.79 31.80 27.18
C GLY A 347 -11.62 31.36 28.39
N GLN A 348 -12.95 31.24 28.23
CA GLN A 348 -13.89 30.77 29.25
C GLN A 348 -14.04 29.24 29.29
N GLY A 349 -13.25 28.48 28.51
CA GLY A 349 -13.19 27.02 28.59
C GLY A 349 -14.10 26.26 27.62
N CYS A 350 -14.74 26.93 26.65
CA CYS A 350 -15.53 26.24 25.62
C CYS A 350 -14.63 25.48 24.61
N PRO A 351 -14.65 24.13 24.57
CA PRO A 351 -13.81 23.36 23.66
C PRO A 351 -14.30 23.46 22.21
N TYR A 352 -13.40 23.21 21.25
CA TYR A 352 -13.81 23.03 19.87
C TYR A 352 -14.63 21.75 19.74
N PRO A 353 -15.81 21.79 19.11
CA PRO A 353 -16.56 20.56 18.87
C PRO A 353 -15.75 19.69 17.92
N GLU A 354 -15.37 18.49 18.35
CA GLU A 354 -14.66 17.48 17.54
C GLU A 354 -15.66 16.48 16.97
N TYR A 355 -15.34 15.92 15.81
CA TYR A 355 -16.15 14.82 15.30
C TYR A 355 -15.70 13.54 16.00
N THR A 356 -16.64 12.81 16.58
CA THR A 356 -16.35 11.47 17.10
C THR A 356 -16.05 10.53 15.94
N PRO A 357 -15.23 9.47 16.15
CA PRO A 357 -14.99 8.45 15.14
C PRO A 357 -16.29 7.85 14.57
N GLU A 358 -17.32 7.71 15.40
CA GLU A 358 -18.65 7.24 15.05
C GLU A 358 -19.35 8.20 14.07
N PHE A 359 -19.25 9.51 14.34
CA PHE A 359 -19.84 10.54 13.49
C PHE A 359 -19.12 10.65 12.13
N GLU A 360 -17.79 10.46 12.11
CA GLU A 360 -17.03 10.40 10.85
C GLU A 360 -17.42 9.19 9.99
N ARG A 361 -17.66 8.02 10.62
CA ARG A 361 -18.20 6.85 9.93
C ARG A 361 -19.59 7.13 9.36
N MET A 362 -20.46 7.79 10.12
CA MET A 362 -21.80 8.17 9.67
C MET A 362 -21.78 9.17 8.50
N ILE A 363 -20.91 10.18 8.52
CA ILE A 363 -20.73 11.11 7.38
C ILE A 363 -20.30 10.33 6.13
N THR A 364 -19.34 9.41 6.28
CA THR A 364 -18.83 8.60 5.16
C THR A 364 -19.93 7.70 4.59
N LEU A 365 -20.76 7.10 5.44
CA LEU A 365 -21.91 6.30 5.05
C LEU A 365 -22.94 7.15 4.27
N VAL A 366 -23.29 8.33 4.79
CA VAL A 366 -24.23 9.26 4.14
C VAL A 366 -23.71 9.75 2.79
N GLN A 367 -22.41 10.04 2.66
CA GLN A 367 -21.81 10.40 1.38
C GLN A 367 -21.94 9.27 0.36
N ARG A 368 -21.57 8.04 0.75
CA ARG A 368 -21.70 6.84 -0.08
C ARG A 368 -23.14 6.63 -0.55
N MET A 369 -24.11 6.82 0.34
CA MET A 369 -25.52 6.64 0.01
C MET A 369 -26.09 7.79 -0.84
N ARG A 370 -25.61 9.02 -0.66
CA ARG A 370 -25.96 10.16 -1.53
C ARG A 370 -25.47 9.94 -2.96
N ASP A 371 -24.26 9.42 -3.12
CA ASP A 371 -23.71 9.08 -4.44
C ASP A 371 -24.56 7.98 -5.12
N ARG A 372 -25.03 6.98 -4.36
CA ARG A 372 -25.99 5.98 -4.86
C ARG A 372 -27.33 6.59 -5.29
N LEU A 373 -27.87 7.54 -4.53
CA LEU A 373 -29.14 8.23 -4.86
C LEU A 373 -29.03 9.18 -6.05
N GLY A 374 -27.87 9.81 -6.26
CA GLY A 374 -27.60 10.69 -7.39
C GLY A 374 -27.48 9.97 -8.73
N ASN A 375 -27.08 8.69 -8.71
CA ASN A 375 -26.87 7.85 -9.90
C ASN A 375 -28.13 7.07 -10.34
N SER A 376 -29.26 7.15 -9.62
CA SER A 376 -30.55 6.54 -10.01
C SER A 376 -31.54 7.56 -10.56
N ARG A 377 -31.09 8.49 -11.41
CA ARG A 377 -31.95 9.42 -12.14
C ARG A 377 -31.77 9.24 -13.64
#